data_AF-A0A7S3TXY5-F1
#
_entry.id   AF-A0A7S3TXY5-F1
#
_cell.length_a   1.000
_cell.length_b   1.000
_cell.length_c   1.000
_cell.angle_alpha   90.00
_cell.angle_beta   90.00
_cell.angle_gamma   90.00
#
_symmetry.space_group_name_H-M   'P 1'
#
loop_
_entity.id
_entity.type
_entity.pdbx_description
1 polymer ?
#
loop_
_entity_poly.entity_id
_entity_poly.type
_entity_poly.pdbx_seq_one_letter_code
_entity_poly.pdbx_strand_id
1 'polypeptide(L)'
;ANKEKLHELGLDVSMPEPPKTGQAKRERRHREARAPTRQSKRVRSVAPDYTGVKIDEFGDDEPKLFRSIRTSAHEGDEPDVDDPEASQKAKERAAAEVREAALAWAASCKERAEAGDRDAKDADQWRAEAIKRWGEKAGLADTDDWEAYVKSRTATPPPLSPTQLMQERYMTEPWKMLICCALMIRCSSEVVKTRCIEGFFRAYPTPSDALDASPSAMETIVKPLGLFYESRYQAIVNISKRFLEMPVFELAEKGENKVVGAGPFTVHSYFLFCKDDHTIEPTDKVLVNYIRWRRAVAVAAATLVD
;
A
#
# COMPACT_ATOMS: atom_id res chain seq x y z
N ALA A 1 3.37 -15.19 47.42
CA ALA A 1 4.80 -14.88 47.64
C ALA A 1 5.15 -13.40 47.44
N ASN A 2 4.72 -12.70 46.37
CA ASN A 2 5.06 -11.27 46.17
C ASN A 2 4.11 -10.24 46.81
N LYS A 3 2.90 -10.62 47.24
CA LYS A 3 1.96 -9.69 47.91
C LYS A 3 2.33 -9.39 49.37
N GLU A 4 2.82 -10.38 50.11
CA GLU A 4 3.19 -10.21 51.53
C GLU A 4 4.43 -9.32 51.69
N LYS A 5 5.43 -9.45 50.80
CA LYS A 5 6.62 -8.59 50.79
C LYS A 5 6.32 -7.12 50.46
N LEU A 6 5.27 -6.84 49.68
CA LEU A 6 4.85 -5.47 49.37
C LEU A 6 4.11 -4.79 50.54
N HIS A 7 3.40 -5.57 51.34
CA HIS A 7 2.72 -5.11 52.55
C HIS A 7 3.71 -4.79 53.68
N GLU A 8 4.75 -5.60 53.87
CA GLU A 8 5.82 -5.33 54.86
C GLU A 8 6.63 -4.06 54.57
N LEU A 9 6.71 -3.65 53.29
CA LEU A 9 7.44 -2.45 52.86
C LEU A 9 6.59 -1.17 52.84
N GLY A 10 5.31 -1.24 53.25
CA GLY A 10 4.42 -0.07 53.30
C GLY A 10 4.09 0.56 51.94
N LEU A 11 4.24 -0.20 50.85
CA LEU A 11 4.01 0.24 49.47
C LEU A 11 2.64 -0.18 48.93
N ASP A 12 1.65 -0.34 49.82
CA ASP A 12 0.29 -0.72 49.43
C ASP A 12 -0.44 0.50 48.86
N VAL A 13 -0.24 0.75 47.57
CA VAL A 13 -0.95 1.81 46.84
C VAL A 13 -2.37 1.31 46.55
N SER A 14 -3.32 1.68 47.40
CA SER A 14 -4.75 1.52 47.14
C SER A 14 -5.13 2.36 45.91
N MET A 15 -5.18 1.71 44.74
CA MET A 15 -5.75 2.29 43.54
C MET A 15 -7.29 2.21 43.65
N PRO A 16 -8.03 3.30 43.46
CA PRO A 16 -9.49 3.24 43.45
C PRO A 16 -9.98 2.34 42.30
N GLU A 17 -10.93 1.46 42.60
CA GLU A 17 -11.53 0.57 41.60
C GLU A 17 -12.10 1.38 40.43
N PRO A 18 -11.85 0.98 39.17
CA PRO A 18 -12.51 1.60 38.03
C PRO A 18 -14.02 1.37 38.14
N PRO A 19 -14.85 2.35 37.74
CA PRO A 19 -16.29 2.22 37.84
C PRO A 19 -16.76 1.00 37.03
N LYS A 20 -17.58 0.16 37.66
CA LYS A 20 -18.24 -0.98 37.02
C LYS A 20 -19.12 -0.48 35.87
N THR A 21 -18.61 -0.50 34.65
CA THR A 21 -19.41 -0.28 33.45
C THR A 21 -20.33 -1.48 33.27
N GLY A 22 -21.56 -1.37 33.75
CA GLY A 22 -22.63 -2.27 33.36
C GLY A 22 -22.76 -2.22 31.84
N GLN A 23 -22.56 -3.35 31.18
CA GLN A 23 -22.85 -3.50 29.75
C GLN A 23 -24.37 -3.39 29.56
N ALA A 24 -24.87 -2.17 29.40
CA ALA A 24 -26.19 -1.95 28.83
C ALA A 24 -26.13 -2.46 27.38
N LYS A 25 -26.84 -3.56 27.10
CA LYS A 25 -27.05 -4.09 25.75
C LYS A 25 -27.69 -2.98 24.94
N ARG A 26 -26.90 -2.27 24.14
CA ARG A 26 -27.35 -1.13 23.34
C ARG A 26 -28.23 -1.66 22.22
N GLU A 27 -29.55 -1.66 22.42
CA GLU A 27 -30.50 -1.90 21.34
C GLU A 27 -30.22 -0.88 20.22
N ARG A 28 -29.81 -1.39 19.05
CA ARG A 28 -29.68 -0.59 17.83
C ARG A 28 -31.10 -0.23 17.37
N ARG A 29 -31.59 0.93 17.78
CA ARG A 29 -32.71 1.56 17.07
C ARG A 29 -32.23 1.99 15.69
N HIS A 30 -32.92 1.51 14.66
CA HIS A 30 -32.74 1.94 13.28
C HIS A 30 -32.97 3.45 13.23
N ARG A 31 -31.92 4.24 13.00
CA ARG A 31 -32.03 5.69 12.81
C ARG A 31 -32.31 5.93 11.33
N GLU A 32 -33.34 6.71 11.03
CA GLU A 32 -33.59 7.20 9.67
C GLU A 32 -32.36 7.93 9.13
N ALA A 33 -32.09 7.74 7.84
CA ALA A 33 -30.91 8.26 7.16
C ALA A 33 -30.81 9.78 7.32
N ARG A 34 -29.75 10.25 7.98
CA ARG A 34 -29.43 11.68 8.03
C ARG A 34 -28.57 12.06 6.82
N ALA A 35 -28.84 13.26 6.30
CA ALA A 35 -28.06 13.85 5.22
C ALA A 35 -26.54 13.86 5.54
N PRO A 36 -25.67 13.63 4.53
CA PRO A 36 -24.25 13.41 4.72
C PRO A 36 -23.59 14.62 5.40
N THR A 37 -23.10 14.43 6.62
CA THR A 37 -22.64 15.54 7.49
C THR A 37 -21.15 15.87 7.33
N ARG A 38 -20.48 15.41 6.28
CA ARG A 38 -19.04 15.61 6.10
C ARG A 38 -18.68 16.14 4.72
N GLN A 39 -19.00 17.41 4.47
CA GLN A 39 -18.44 18.16 3.35
C GLN A 39 -17.14 18.86 3.75
N SER A 40 -16.12 18.74 2.89
CA SER A 40 -14.92 19.59 2.94
C SER A 40 -15.31 21.05 2.63
N LYS A 41 -14.68 22.02 3.32
CA LYS A 41 -14.93 23.46 3.11
C LYS A 41 -14.71 23.91 1.64
N ARG A 42 -13.95 23.15 0.84
CA ARG A 42 -13.65 23.48 -0.57
C ARG A 42 -14.77 23.17 -1.56
N VAL A 43 -15.83 22.43 -1.16
CA VAL A 43 -16.84 21.89 -2.10
C VAL A 43 -18.26 22.19 -1.62
N ARG A 44 -18.47 23.35 -0.98
CA ARG A 44 -19.77 23.71 -0.38
C ARG A 44 -20.89 23.99 -1.40
N SER A 45 -20.55 24.22 -2.67
CA SER A 45 -21.51 24.66 -3.71
C SER A 45 -21.76 23.64 -4.82
N VAL A 46 -21.23 22.41 -4.71
CA VAL A 46 -21.48 21.34 -5.67
C VAL A 46 -22.40 20.31 -5.01
N ALA A 47 -23.55 20.06 -5.61
CA ALA A 47 -24.44 19.00 -5.16
C ALA A 47 -23.71 17.65 -5.31
N PRO A 48 -23.73 16.77 -4.28
CA PRO A 48 -23.07 15.48 -4.38
C PRO A 48 -23.77 14.61 -5.44
N ASP A 49 -23.02 14.10 -6.41
CA ASP A 49 -23.51 13.21 -7.48
C ASP A 49 -24.00 11.82 -6.98
N TYR A 50 -23.89 11.57 -5.68
CA TYR A 50 -24.21 10.28 -5.07
C TYR A 50 -25.14 10.46 -3.86
N THR A 51 -26.34 9.88 -3.95
CA THR A 51 -27.32 9.84 -2.86
C THR A 51 -27.05 8.63 -1.95
N GLY A 52 -27.31 8.78 -0.64
CA GLY A 52 -27.07 7.72 0.36
C GLY A 52 -27.81 6.41 0.10
N VAL A 53 -28.84 6.42 -0.76
CA VAL A 53 -29.63 5.25 -1.16
C VAL A 53 -28.80 4.23 -1.97
N LYS A 54 -27.81 4.67 -2.78
CA LYS A 54 -26.93 3.76 -3.55
C LYS A 54 -25.83 3.12 -2.71
N ILE A 55 -25.55 3.65 -1.53
CA ILE A 55 -24.56 3.08 -0.59
C ILE A 55 -25.11 1.78 -0.01
N ASP A 56 -26.43 1.70 0.20
CA ASP A 56 -27.08 0.52 0.77
C ASP A 56 -27.32 -0.62 -0.24
N GLU A 57 -27.33 -0.34 -1.56
CA GLU A 57 -27.48 -1.36 -2.61
C GLU A 57 -26.24 -2.25 -2.78
N PHE A 58 -25.05 -1.70 -2.52
CA PHE A 58 -23.83 -2.50 -2.41
C PHE A 58 -23.72 -3.00 -0.97
N GLY A 59 -24.49 -4.06 -0.69
CA GLY A 59 -24.60 -4.68 0.63
C GLY A 59 -23.28 -4.66 1.41
N ASP A 60 -23.33 -4.02 2.57
CA ASP A 60 -22.29 -4.06 3.60
C ASP A 60 -22.16 -5.51 4.09
N ASP A 61 -21.41 -6.32 3.36
CA ASP A 61 -20.88 -7.58 3.84
C ASP A 61 -19.62 -7.36 4.69
N GLU A 62 -19.19 -6.11 4.92
CA GLU A 62 -18.12 -5.76 5.87
C GLU A 62 -18.39 -6.36 7.27
N PRO A 63 -19.59 -6.33 7.87
CA PRO A 63 -19.84 -6.98 9.15
C PRO A 63 -19.73 -8.52 9.08
N LYS A 64 -20.01 -9.15 7.94
CA LYS A 64 -19.82 -10.60 7.75
C LYS A 64 -18.36 -10.94 7.50
N LEU A 65 -17.60 -10.05 6.85
CA LEU A 65 -16.15 -10.16 6.70
C LEU A 65 -15.43 -9.91 8.03
N PHE A 66 -15.79 -8.87 8.78
CA PHE A 66 -15.27 -8.64 10.14
C PHE A 66 -15.72 -9.72 11.11
N ARG A 67 -16.92 -10.30 10.94
CA ARG A 67 -17.37 -11.44 11.75
C ARG A 67 -16.68 -12.73 11.32
N SER A 68 -16.39 -12.97 10.05
CA SER A 68 -15.59 -14.12 9.59
C SER A 68 -14.12 -13.98 9.93
N ILE A 69 -13.56 -12.77 9.91
CA ILE A 69 -12.22 -12.46 10.45
C ILE A 69 -12.22 -12.59 11.98
N ARG A 70 -13.27 -12.16 12.68
CA ARG A 70 -13.38 -12.34 14.14
C ARG A 70 -13.67 -13.78 14.54
N THR A 71 -14.43 -14.54 13.76
CA THR A 71 -14.70 -15.97 14.05
C THR A 71 -13.54 -16.84 13.61
N SER A 72 -12.83 -16.52 12.52
CA SER A 72 -11.54 -17.16 12.20
C SER A 72 -10.42 -16.75 13.17
N ALA A 73 -10.51 -15.57 13.80
CA ALA A 73 -9.65 -15.16 14.91
C ALA A 73 -10.15 -15.59 16.30
N HIS A 74 -11.33 -16.19 16.43
CA HIS A 74 -11.84 -16.80 17.68
C HIS A 74 -11.89 -18.33 17.62
N GLU A 75 -11.70 -18.94 16.45
CA GLU A 75 -11.45 -20.38 16.29
C GLU A 75 -9.96 -20.72 16.21
N GLY A 76 -9.08 -19.72 16.38
CA GLY A 76 -7.77 -19.92 16.97
C GLY A 76 -7.79 -19.27 18.34
N ASP A 77 -7.46 -20.03 19.38
CA ASP A 77 -7.27 -19.53 20.74
C ASP A 77 -6.59 -18.15 20.73
N GLU A 78 -7.28 -17.09 21.14
CA GLU A 78 -6.57 -15.85 21.50
C GLU A 78 -5.69 -16.22 22.69
N PRO A 79 -4.35 -16.17 22.57
CA PRO A 79 -3.50 -16.44 23.72
C PRO A 79 -3.81 -15.38 24.77
N ASP A 80 -4.06 -15.83 25.99
CA ASP A 80 -4.13 -14.98 27.16
C ASP A 80 -2.95 -13.99 27.09
N VAL A 81 -3.25 -12.70 27.15
CA VAL A 81 -2.26 -11.61 26.97
C VAL A 81 -1.20 -11.61 28.08
N ASP A 82 -1.38 -12.46 29.09
CA ASP A 82 -0.46 -12.73 30.20
C ASP A 82 0.22 -14.12 30.15
N ASP A 83 0.21 -14.83 29.00
CA ASP A 83 1.00 -16.06 28.81
C ASP A 83 2.43 -15.74 28.28
N PRO A 84 3.48 -15.89 29.12
CA PRO A 84 4.86 -15.64 28.70
C PRO A 84 5.34 -16.60 27.61
N GLU A 85 4.79 -17.81 27.49
CA GLU A 85 5.18 -18.78 26.47
C GLU A 85 4.65 -18.37 25.09
N ALA A 86 3.37 -17.97 24.99
CA ALA A 86 2.81 -17.41 23.76
C ALA A 86 3.54 -16.14 23.29
N SER A 87 3.92 -15.26 24.23
CA SER A 87 4.70 -14.05 23.92
C SER A 87 6.09 -14.39 23.35
N GLN A 88 6.77 -15.37 23.94
CA GLN A 88 8.07 -15.82 23.48
C GLN A 88 8.00 -16.46 22.10
N LYS A 89 7.02 -17.35 21.87
CA LYS A 89 6.78 -17.99 20.58
C LYS A 89 6.47 -16.97 19.47
N ALA A 90 5.71 -15.92 19.78
CA ALA A 90 5.45 -14.83 18.84
C ALA A 90 6.73 -14.06 18.47
N LYS A 91 7.62 -13.80 19.43
CA LYS A 91 8.92 -13.17 19.17
C LYS A 91 9.82 -14.04 18.30
N GLU A 92 9.89 -15.34 18.58
CA GLU A 92 10.67 -16.30 17.80
C GLU A 92 10.16 -16.40 16.36
N ARG A 93 8.84 -16.45 16.18
CA ARG A 93 8.22 -16.40 14.85
C ARG A 93 8.57 -15.12 14.11
N ALA A 94 8.44 -13.96 14.74
CA ALA A 94 8.80 -12.69 14.11
C ALA A 94 10.29 -12.63 13.76
N ALA A 95 11.18 -13.19 14.59
CA ALA A 95 12.59 -13.28 14.30
C ALA A 95 12.90 -14.23 13.12
N ALA A 96 12.20 -15.37 13.03
CA ALA A 96 12.31 -16.28 11.90
C ALA A 96 11.84 -15.63 10.60
N GLU A 97 10.71 -14.90 10.63
CA GLU A 97 10.19 -14.15 9.48
C GLU A 97 11.20 -13.08 9.00
N VAL A 98 11.85 -12.36 9.91
CA VAL A 98 12.92 -11.40 9.56
C VAL A 98 14.13 -12.10 8.97
N ARG A 99 14.54 -13.25 9.52
CA ARG A 99 15.69 -14.03 9.03
C ARG A 99 15.46 -14.55 7.61
N GLU A 100 14.30 -15.15 7.34
CA GLU A 100 13.94 -15.64 6.01
C GLU A 100 13.92 -14.50 4.98
N ALA A 101 13.30 -13.37 5.33
CA ALA A 101 13.31 -12.19 4.46
C ALA A 101 14.72 -11.64 4.23
N ALA A 102 15.61 -11.70 5.23
CA ALA A 102 17.01 -11.27 5.10
C ALA A 102 17.80 -12.18 4.16
N LEU A 103 17.61 -13.50 4.25
CA LEU A 103 18.21 -14.47 3.33
C LEU A 103 17.73 -14.26 1.90
N ALA A 104 16.41 -14.12 1.71
CA ALA A 104 15.82 -13.83 0.40
C ALA A 104 16.37 -12.52 -0.19
N TRP A 105 16.52 -11.49 0.64
CA TRP A 105 17.09 -10.21 0.21
C TRP A 105 18.56 -10.33 -0.19
N ALA A 106 19.39 -10.96 0.63
CA ALA A 106 20.80 -11.17 0.33
C ALA A 106 20.98 -11.97 -0.96
N ALA A 107 20.17 -13.01 -1.17
CA ALA A 107 20.14 -13.79 -2.41
C ALA A 107 19.77 -12.93 -3.62
N SER A 108 18.73 -12.09 -3.52
CA SER A 108 18.34 -11.18 -4.58
C SER A 108 19.43 -10.14 -4.91
N CYS A 109 20.13 -9.62 -3.91
CA CYS A 109 21.27 -8.72 -4.11
C CYS A 109 22.40 -9.41 -4.86
N LYS A 110 22.72 -10.65 -4.48
CA LYS A 110 23.72 -11.47 -5.16
C LYS A 110 23.33 -11.76 -6.61
N GLU A 111 22.11 -12.21 -6.85
CA GLU A 111 21.59 -12.45 -8.20
C GLU A 111 21.66 -11.19 -9.06
N ARG A 112 21.31 -10.01 -8.52
CA ARG A 112 21.43 -8.74 -9.23
C ARG A 112 22.88 -8.36 -9.56
N ALA A 113 23.82 -8.65 -8.65
CA ALA A 113 25.24 -8.43 -8.91
C ALA A 113 25.78 -9.36 -10.00
N GLU A 114 25.33 -10.61 -10.03
CA GLU A 114 25.71 -11.63 -11.02
C GLU A 114 25.00 -11.46 -12.37
N ALA A 115 23.78 -10.91 -12.36
CA ALA A 115 22.97 -10.60 -13.54
C ALA A 115 23.35 -9.27 -14.22
N GLY A 116 24.39 -8.58 -13.72
CA GLY A 116 24.99 -7.44 -14.42
C GLY A 116 25.13 -7.73 -15.91
N ASP A 117 24.62 -6.80 -16.73
CA ASP A 117 24.33 -7.03 -18.15
C ASP A 117 25.55 -7.62 -18.88
N ARG A 118 25.38 -8.83 -19.44
CA ARG A 118 26.46 -9.55 -20.13
C ARG A 118 26.65 -9.05 -21.56
N ASP A 119 25.68 -8.32 -22.10
CA ASP A 119 25.71 -7.76 -23.46
C ASP A 119 25.20 -6.31 -23.45
N ALA A 120 26.05 -5.38 -23.88
CA ALA A 120 25.65 -3.97 -23.98
C ALA A 120 24.55 -3.79 -25.03
N LYS A 121 23.40 -3.24 -24.62
CA LYS A 121 22.32 -2.87 -25.55
C LYS A 121 22.60 -1.54 -26.23
N ASP A 122 22.23 -1.44 -27.50
CA ASP A 122 22.20 -0.17 -28.22
C ASP A 122 20.91 0.64 -27.93
N ALA A 123 20.84 1.86 -28.44
CA ALA A 123 19.72 2.77 -28.21
C ALA A 123 18.38 2.23 -28.76
N ASP A 124 18.40 1.56 -29.92
CA ASP A 124 17.19 1.00 -30.54
C ASP A 124 16.64 -0.17 -29.72
N GLN A 125 17.52 -1.00 -29.16
CA GLN A 125 17.15 -2.09 -28.26
C GLN A 125 16.56 -1.55 -26.95
N TRP A 126 17.14 -0.49 -26.37
CA TRP A 126 16.55 0.15 -25.18
C TRP A 126 15.18 0.77 -25.47
N ARG A 127 15.02 1.43 -26.62
CA ARG A 127 13.74 1.97 -27.06
C ARG A 127 12.70 0.86 -27.28
N ALA A 128 13.09 -0.23 -27.94
CA ALA A 128 12.21 -1.39 -28.12
C ALA A 128 11.79 -2.01 -26.79
N GLU A 129 12.69 -2.09 -25.81
CA GLU A 129 12.39 -2.55 -24.47
C GLU A 129 11.40 -1.61 -23.74
N ALA A 130 11.54 -0.29 -23.89
CA ALA A 130 10.60 0.69 -23.35
C ALA A 130 9.19 0.50 -23.93
N ILE A 131 9.08 0.36 -25.26
CA ILE A 131 7.80 0.10 -25.94
C ILE A 131 7.18 -1.22 -25.48
N LYS A 132 8.00 -2.27 -25.37
CA LYS A 132 7.54 -3.59 -24.91
C LYS A 132 6.97 -3.54 -23.49
N ARG A 133 7.59 -2.76 -22.59
CA ARG A 133 7.17 -2.66 -21.18
C ARG A 133 6.00 -1.73 -20.96
N TRP A 134 5.98 -0.59 -21.65
CA TRP A 134 5.09 0.52 -21.33
C TRP A 134 4.17 0.96 -22.47
N GLY A 135 4.18 0.21 -23.58
CA GLY A 135 3.35 0.41 -24.75
C GLY A 135 3.89 1.47 -25.71
N GLU A 136 3.18 1.67 -26.82
CA GLU A 136 3.64 2.46 -27.97
C GLU A 136 4.03 3.90 -27.62
N LYS A 137 3.32 4.54 -26.68
CA LYS A 137 3.60 5.93 -26.29
C LYS A 137 4.94 6.09 -25.56
N ALA A 138 5.50 5.03 -24.99
CA ALA A 138 6.85 5.08 -24.43
C ALA A 138 7.91 5.34 -25.50
N GLY A 139 7.69 4.85 -26.72
CA GLY A 139 8.57 5.11 -27.86
C GLY A 139 8.49 6.56 -28.39
N LEU A 140 7.58 7.37 -27.87
CA LEU A 140 7.39 8.77 -28.24
C LEU A 140 8.03 9.74 -27.23
N ALA A 141 8.72 9.22 -26.21
CA ALA A 141 9.42 10.04 -25.24
C ALA A 141 10.49 10.91 -25.91
N ASP A 142 10.61 12.15 -25.46
CA ASP A 142 11.62 13.11 -25.91
C ASP A 142 12.92 12.84 -25.13
N THR A 143 13.66 11.80 -25.55
CA THR A 143 14.92 11.41 -24.92
C THR A 143 15.88 10.79 -25.94
N ASP A 144 17.14 11.21 -25.85
CA ASP A 144 18.24 10.59 -26.58
C ASP A 144 18.88 9.43 -25.79
N ASP A 145 18.65 9.39 -24.46
CA ASP A 145 19.22 8.40 -23.53
C ASP A 145 18.16 7.37 -23.12
N TRP A 146 17.90 6.44 -24.03
CA TRP A 146 16.95 5.35 -23.82
C TRP A 146 17.37 4.39 -22.69
N GLU A 147 18.66 4.28 -22.42
CA GLU A 147 19.16 3.46 -21.31
C GLU A 147 18.76 4.07 -19.96
N ALA A 148 19.05 5.36 -19.75
CA ALA A 148 18.65 6.08 -18.55
C ALA A 148 17.12 6.11 -18.40
N TYR A 149 16.39 6.30 -19.52
CA TYR A 149 14.93 6.25 -19.55
C TYR A 149 14.39 4.93 -18.99
N VAL A 150 14.94 3.79 -19.43
CA VAL A 150 14.48 2.48 -18.98
C VAL A 150 14.95 2.20 -17.54
N LYS A 151 16.21 2.48 -17.22
CA LYS A 151 16.79 2.22 -15.90
C LYS A 151 16.11 3.04 -14.79
N SER A 152 15.78 4.31 -15.03
CA SER A 152 15.10 5.14 -14.03
C SER A 152 13.74 4.57 -13.60
N ARG A 153 13.06 3.87 -14.52
CA ARG A 153 11.73 3.25 -14.32
C ARG A 153 11.79 1.79 -13.89
N THR A 154 12.98 1.22 -13.81
CA THR A 154 13.17 -0.16 -13.36
C THR A 154 13.11 -0.20 -11.83
N ALA A 155 12.44 -1.22 -11.30
CA ALA A 155 12.31 -1.43 -9.86
C ALA A 155 13.55 -2.15 -9.29
N THR A 156 13.91 -1.79 -8.07
CA THR A 156 14.79 -2.56 -7.18
C THR A 156 13.99 -2.87 -5.91
N PRO A 157 13.06 -3.84 -5.98
CA PRO A 157 12.05 -3.99 -4.95
C PRO A 157 12.62 -4.75 -3.73
N PRO A 158 12.12 -4.49 -2.50
CA PRO A 158 12.54 -5.14 -1.25
C PRO A 158 12.20 -6.65 -1.22
N PRO A 159 12.60 -7.41 -0.19
CA PRO A 159 11.98 -8.72 0.07
C PRO A 159 10.48 -8.57 0.40
N LEU A 160 9.70 -9.64 0.17
CA LEU A 160 8.29 -9.68 0.55
C LEU A 160 8.14 -9.68 2.07
N SER A 161 7.15 -8.94 2.55
CA SER A 161 6.84 -8.85 3.97
C SER A 161 5.84 -9.91 4.43
N PRO A 162 5.82 -10.24 5.73
CA PRO A 162 4.77 -11.06 6.32
C PRO A 162 3.37 -10.42 6.19
N THR A 163 3.29 -9.11 5.97
CA THR A 163 2.03 -8.37 5.91
C THR A 163 1.35 -8.41 4.54
N GLN A 164 2.06 -8.87 3.49
CA GLN A 164 1.53 -9.06 2.14
C GLN A 164 0.70 -7.87 1.64
N LEU A 165 1.26 -6.67 1.76
CA LEU A 165 0.56 -5.45 1.39
C LEU A 165 0.26 -5.45 -0.11
N MET A 166 -0.86 -4.83 -0.50
CA MET A 166 -1.28 -4.78 -1.91
C MET A 166 -0.20 -4.16 -2.82
N GLN A 167 0.59 -3.21 -2.31
CA GLN A 167 1.72 -2.62 -3.04
C GLN A 167 2.78 -3.66 -3.44
N GLU A 168 2.99 -4.70 -2.63
CA GLU A 168 3.99 -5.76 -2.88
C GLU A 168 3.63 -6.59 -4.12
N ARG A 169 2.35 -6.69 -4.48
CA ARG A 169 1.92 -7.40 -5.70
C ARG A 169 2.39 -6.75 -6.99
N TYR A 170 2.70 -5.45 -6.94
CA TYR A 170 3.04 -4.65 -8.13
C TYR A 170 4.42 -3.99 -8.03
N MET A 171 5.20 -4.30 -6.99
CA MET A 171 6.45 -3.60 -6.67
C MET A 171 7.54 -3.72 -7.74
N THR A 172 7.50 -4.78 -8.56
CA THR A 172 8.38 -4.98 -9.72
C THR A 172 8.02 -4.11 -10.92
N GLU A 173 6.80 -3.56 -10.94
CA GLU A 173 6.21 -2.79 -12.03
C GLU A 173 5.83 -1.39 -11.53
N PRO A 174 6.77 -0.41 -11.51
CA PRO A 174 6.56 0.82 -10.74
C PRO A 174 5.35 1.64 -11.16
N TRP A 175 5.01 1.66 -12.46
CA TRP A 175 3.76 2.27 -12.92
C TRP A 175 2.52 1.60 -12.30
N LYS A 176 2.44 0.27 -12.31
CA LYS A 176 1.32 -0.47 -11.70
C LYS A 176 1.25 -0.24 -10.20
N MET A 177 2.38 -0.20 -9.51
CA MET A 177 2.41 0.12 -8.07
C MET A 177 1.87 1.53 -7.80
N LEU A 178 2.26 2.53 -8.61
CA LEU A 178 1.77 3.91 -8.47
C LEU A 178 0.25 4.01 -8.71
N ILE A 179 -0.25 3.35 -9.76
CA ILE A 179 -1.69 3.31 -10.07
C ILE A 179 -2.46 2.55 -8.99
N CYS A 180 -1.92 1.43 -8.49
CA CYS A 180 -2.48 0.69 -7.36
C CYS A 180 -2.68 1.62 -6.15
N CYS A 181 -1.65 2.38 -5.78
CA CYS A 181 -1.72 3.38 -4.71
C CYS A 181 -2.78 4.44 -4.99
N ALA A 182 -2.82 4.99 -6.21
CA ALA A 182 -3.81 6.01 -6.59
C ALA A 182 -5.26 5.50 -6.48
N LEU A 183 -5.51 4.24 -6.85
CA LEU A 183 -6.84 3.62 -6.83
C LEU A 183 -7.28 3.27 -5.40
N MET A 184 -6.38 2.76 -4.55
CA MET A 184 -6.72 2.31 -3.19
C MET A 184 -6.93 3.44 -2.18
N ILE A 185 -6.51 4.67 -2.49
CA ILE A 185 -6.67 5.82 -1.59
C ILE A 185 -8.14 5.95 -1.15
N ARG A 186 -8.35 6.09 0.17
CA ARG A 186 -9.67 6.24 0.81
C ARG A 186 -10.67 5.09 0.55
N CYS A 187 -10.20 3.88 0.29
CA CYS A 187 -11.02 2.68 0.20
C CYS A 187 -10.65 1.66 1.30
N SER A 188 -11.61 1.27 2.15
CA SER A 188 -11.40 0.28 3.23
C SER A 188 -11.45 -1.16 2.72
N SER A 189 -12.39 -1.47 1.83
CA SER A 189 -12.67 -2.84 1.41
C SER A 189 -11.54 -3.42 0.56
N GLU A 190 -10.87 -4.45 1.09
CA GLU A 190 -9.81 -5.17 0.41
C GLU A 190 -10.31 -5.91 -0.84
N VAL A 191 -11.49 -6.50 -0.77
CA VAL A 191 -12.12 -7.22 -1.88
C VAL A 191 -12.43 -6.27 -3.04
N VAL A 192 -12.99 -5.09 -2.73
CA VAL A 192 -13.32 -4.09 -3.76
C VAL A 192 -12.06 -3.54 -4.39
N LYS A 193 -11.04 -3.17 -3.59
CA LYS A 193 -9.73 -2.71 -4.11
C LYS A 193 -9.12 -3.75 -5.03
N THR A 194 -9.01 -4.99 -4.57
CA THR A 194 -8.40 -6.09 -5.33
C THR A 194 -9.10 -6.27 -6.66
N ARG A 195 -10.43 -6.44 -6.65
CA ARG A 195 -11.22 -6.65 -7.87
C ARG A 195 -11.09 -5.50 -8.87
N CYS A 196 -11.19 -4.26 -8.39
CA CYS A 196 -11.13 -3.08 -9.26
C CYS A 196 -9.72 -2.85 -9.83
N ILE A 197 -8.67 -3.04 -9.04
CA ILE A 197 -7.28 -2.84 -9.47
C ILE A 197 -6.85 -3.93 -10.45
N GLU A 198 -7.16 -5.19 -10.17
CA GLU A 198 -6.89 -6.30 -11.10
C GLU A 198 -7.71 -6.16 -12.39
N GLY A 199 -8.98 -5.76 -12.28
CA GLY A 199 -9.82 -5.45 -13.44
C GLY A 199 -9.23 -4.31 -14.27
N PHE A 200 -8.70 -3.27 -13.62
CA PHE A 200 -8.05 -2.14 -14.29
C PHE A 200 -6.82 -2.60 -15.07
N PHE A 201 -5.89 -3.34 -14.46
CA PHE A 201 -4.67 -3.78 -15.14
C PHE A 201 -4.90 -4.86 -16.20
N ARG A 202 -6.03 -5.59 -16.12
CA ARG A 202 -6.44 -6.51 -17.19
C ARG A 202 -6.92 -5.74 -18.42
N ALA A 203 -7.64 -4.64 -18.22
CA ALA A 203 -8.11 -3.79 -19.31
C ALA A 203 -7.01 -2.89 -19.88
N TYR A 204 -6.12 -2.40 -19.01
CA TYR A 204 -5.06 -1.44 -19.32
C TYR A 204 -3.73 -1.94 -18.75
N PRO A 205 -3.04 -2.87 -19.44
CA PRO A 205 -1.83 -3.48 -18.91
C PRO A 205 -0.63 -2.53 -18.89
N THR A 206 -0.62 -1.47 -19.70
CA THR A 206 0.46 -0.49 -19.79
C THR A 206 -0.03 0.96 -19.57
N PRO A 207 0.88 1.91 -19.23
CA PRO A 207 0.54 3.34 -19.20
C PRO A 207 0.03 3.86 -20.54
N SER A 208 0.49 3.32 -21.68
CA SER A 208 -0.03 3.71 -22.99
C SER A 208 -1.51 3.37 -23.12
N ASP A 209 -1.89 2.12 -22.77
CA ASP A 209 -3.29 1.67 -22.81
C ASP A 209 -4.19 2.51 -21.90
N ALA A 210 -3.69 2.86 -20.71
CA ALA A 210 -4.43 3.68 -19.75
C ALA A 210 -4.65 5.12 -20.26
N LEU A 211 -3.76 5.65 -21.10
CA LEU A 211 -3.91 6.97 -21.71
C LEU A 211 -4.80 6.96 -22.96
N ASP A 212 -4.88 5.83 -23.67
CA ASP A 212 -5.79 5.65 -24.81
C ASP A 212 -7.21 5.26 -24.37
N ALA A 213 -7.37 4.83 -23.12
CA ALA A 213 -8.65 4.46 -22.54
C ALA A 213 -9.65 5.62 -22.51
N SER A 214 -10.91 5.33 -22.85
CA SER A 214 -11.99 6.29 -22.64
C SER A 214 -12.30 6.45 -21.14
N PRO A 215 -12.60 7.66 -20.66
CA PRO A 215 -12.91 7.89 -19.24
C PRO A 215 -14.10 7.05 -18.76
N SER A 216 -15.14 6.89 -19.59
CA SER A 216 -16.35 6.14 -19.24
C SER A 216 -16.12 4.63 -19.14
N ALA A 217 -15.27 4.05 -20.01
CA ALA A 217 -14.90 2.65 -19.91
C ALA A 217 -14.09 2.40 -18.63
N MET A 218 -13.14 3.28 -18.33
CA MET A 218 -12.34 3.22 -17.11
C MET A 218 -13.22 3.36 -15.86
N GLU A 219 -14.16 4.32 -15.86
CA GLU A 219 -15.11 4.51 -14.75
C GLU A 219 -15.86 3.21 -14.46
N THR A 220 -16.34 2.51 -15.48
CA THR A 220 -17.11 1.26 -15.31
C THR A 220 -16.38 0.22 -14.46
N ILE A 221 -15.04 0.16 -14.57
CA ILE A 221 -14.20 -0.77 -13.82
C ILE A 221 -14.00 -0.31 -12.37
N VAL A 222 -13.71 0.98 -12.18
CA VAL A 222 -13.29 1.52 -10.87
C VAL A 222 -14.41 2.21 -10.09
N LYS A 223 -15.62 2.30 -10.65
CA LYS A 223 -16.81 2.91 -10.05
C LYS A 223 -17.07 2.47 -8.60
N PRO A 224 -16.90 1.19 -8.21
CA PRO A 224 -17.09 0.77 -6.81
C PRO A 224 -16.13 1.45 -5.81
N LEU A 225 -14.99 1.97 -6.26
CA LEU A 225 -14.06 2.71 -5.41
C LEU A 225 -14.55 4.14 -5.09
N GLY A 226 -15.49 4.68 -5.88
CA GLY A 226 -15.96 6.07 -5.81
C GLY A 226 -14.96 7.08 -6.40
N LEU A 227 -15.12 8.38 -6.08
CA LEU A 227 -14.19 9.50 -6.33
C LEU A 227 -13.44 9.50 -7.68
N PHE A 228 -14.10 9.01 -8.74
CA PHE A 228 -13.43 8.72 -9.98
C PHE A 228 -12.97 10.01 -10.67
N TYR A 229 -13.92 10.88 -10.99
CA TYR A 229 -13.64 12.14 -11.69
C TYR A 229 -12.93 13.17 -10.82
N GLU A 230 -13.12 13.13 -9.50
CA GLU A 230 -12.55 14.09 -8.56
C GLU A 230 -11.07 13.86 -8.30
N SER A 231 -10.60 12.60 -8.38
CA SER A 231 -9.25 12.27 -7.94
C SER A 231 -8.59 11.14 -8.72
N ARG A 232 -9.26 9.99 -8.88
CA ARG A 232 -8.62 8.77 -9.40
C ARG A 232 -8.29 8.88 -10.88
N TYR A 233 -9.21 9.38 -11.68
CA TYR A 233 -8.99 9.59 -13.11
C TYR A 233 -7.81 10.54 -13.36
N GLN A 234 -7.78 11.67 -12.65
CA GLN A 234 -6.68 12.63 -12.75
C GLN A 234 -5.34 12.00 -12.32
N ALA A 235 -5.33 11.21 -11.24
CA ALA A 235 -4.12 10.51 -10.83
C ALA A 235 -3.64 9.52 -11.89
N ILE A 236 -4.55 8.71 -12.47
CA ILE A 236 -4.21 7.74 -13.52
C ILE A 236 -3.60 8.43 -14.73
N VAL A 237 -4.24 9.50 -15.22
CA VAL A 237 -3.77 10.24 -16.40
C VAL A 237 -2.44 10.92 -16.11
N ASN A 238 -2.31 11.67 -15.01
CA ASN A 238 -1.11 12.45 -14.72
C ASN A 238 0.09 11.57 -14.38
N ILE A 239 -0.12 10.49 -13.62
CA ILE A 239 0.94 9.50 -13.33
C ILE A 239 1.38 8.85 -14.63
N SER A 240 0.46 8.35 -15.46
CA SER A 240 0.81 7.66 -16.71
C SER A 240 1.53 8.59 -17.68
N LYS A 241 1.07 9.84 -17.84
CA LYS A 241 1.74 10.85 -18.68
C LYS A 241 3.16 11.13 -18.19
N ARG A 242 3.33 11.49 -16.92
CA ARG A 242 4.68 11.79 -16.38
C ARG A 242 5.59 10.57 -16.39
N PHE A 243 5.03 9.39 -16.16
CA PHE A 243 5.77 8.14 -16.27
C PHE A 243 6.29 7.92 -17.70
N LEU A 244 5.59 8.37 -18.74
CA LEU A 244 6.04 8.20 -20.12
C LEU A 244 6.90 9.36 -20.63
N GLU A 245 6.60 10.59 -20.26
CA GLU A 245 7.19 11.80 -20.87
C GLU A 245 8.53 12.20 -20.26
N MET A 246 8.80 11.92 -18.98
CA MET A 246 10.04 12.38 -18.34
C MET A 246 11.25 11.65 -18.94
N PRO A 247 12.34 12.31 -19.35
CA PRO A 247 13.53 11.60 -19.84
C PRO A 247 14.07 10.63 -18.78
N VAL A 248 14.26 11.14 -17.56
CA VAL A 248 14.55 10.35 -16.35
C VAL A 248 13.35 10.45 -15.43
N PHE A 249 12.76 9.31 -15.08
CA PHE A 249 11.60 9.29 -14.20
C PHE A 249 12.03 9.54 -12.76
N GLU A 250 11.68 10.72 -12.24
CA GLU A 250 11.88 11.11 -10.86
C GLU A 250 10.55 11.55 -10.27
N LEU A 251 10.21 11.00 -9.11
CA LEU A 251 8.97 11.32 -8.41
C LEU A 251 9.30 12.08 -7.13
N ALA A 252 8.66 13.23 -6.91
CA ALA A 252 8.86 14.03 -5.70
C ALA A 252 7.53 14.38 -5.02
N GLU A 253 7.57 14.55 -3.69
CA GLU A 253 6.42 15.02 -2.92
C GLU A 253 6.12 16.53 -3.20
N LYS A 254 7.17 17.29 -3.53
CA LYS A 254 7.16 18.75 -3.71
C LYS A 254 8.13 19.12 -4.85
N GLY A 255 7.98 20.33 -5.38
CA GLY A 255 8.84 20.85 -6.46
C GLY A 255 8.35 20.47 -7.86
N GLU A 256 9.26 20.55 -8.83
CA GLU A 256 8.98 20.40 -10.26
C GLU A 256 8.54 18.97 -10.62
N ASN A 257 9.10 17.97 -9.95
CA ASN A 257 8.82 16.55 -10.16
C ASN A 257 7.58 16.05 -9.38
N LYS A 258 6.76 16.98 -8.86
CA LYS A 258 5.51 16.63 -8.19
C LYS A 258 4.43 16.29 -9.21
N VAL A 259 3.88 15.08 -9.10
CA VAL A 259 2.77 14.63 -9.96
C VAL A 259 1.43 14.83 -9.26
N VAL A 260 0.51 15.55 -9.92
CA VAL A 260 -0.86 15.73 -9.42
C VAL A 260 -1.58 14.38 -9.36
N GLY A 261 -2.08 14.02 -8.18
CA GLY A 261 -2.70 12.71 -7.92
C GLY A 261 -1.78 11.68 -7.26
N ALA A 262 -0.46 11.91 -7.25
CA ALA A 262 0.49 11.17 -6.43
C ALA A 262 0.76 11.95 -5.13
N GLY A 263 -0.04 11.70 -4.09
CA GLY A 263 0.18 12.30 -2.77
C GLY A 263 1.37 11.67 -2.02
N PRO A 264 1.70 12.16 -0.80
CA PRO A 264 2.80 11.64 0.00
C PRO A 264 2.76 10.12 0.17
N PHE A 265 1.58 9.56 0.41
CA PHE A 265 1.39 8.10 0.50
C PHE A 265 1.87 7.34 -0.75
N THR A 266 1.50 7.83 -1.94
CA THR A 266 1.89 7.22 -3.22
C THR A 266 3.39 7.36 -3.46
N VAL A 267 3.94 8.55 -3.18
CA VAL A 267 5.37 8.85 -3.34
C VAL A 267 6.22 7.99 -2.39
N HIS A 268 5.86 7.91 -1.12
CA HIS A 268 6.56 7.08 -0.13
C HIS A 268 6.44 5.59 -0.47
N SER A 269 5.27 5.14 -0.96
CA SER A 269 5.12 3.76 -1.44
C SER A 269 6.05 3.47 -2.62
N TYR A 270 6.24 4.41 -3.55
CA TYR A 270 7.20 4.25 -4.65
C TYR A 270 8.62 4.03 -4.17
N PHE A 271 9.10 4.89 -3.29
CA PHE A 271 10.45 4.78 -2.75
C PHE A 271 10.65 3.47 -1.98
N LEU A 272 9.67 3.11 -1.15
CA LEU A 272 9.75 1.92 -0.32
C LEU A 272 9.67 0.62 -1.12
N PHE A 273 8.68 0.48 -2.00
CA PHE A 273 8.40 -0.78 -2.70
C PHE A 273 9.13 -0.90 -4.03
N CYS A 274 9.37 0.19 -4.75
CA CYS A 274 10.01 0.12 -6.07
C CYS A 274 11.49 0.47 -6.03
N LYS A 275 11.98 1.15 -5.00
CA LYS A 275 13.40 1.54 -4.89
C LYS A 275 14.11 0.96 -3.67
N ASP A 276 13.40 0.25 -2.80
CA ASP A 276 13.90 -0.26 -1.52
C ASP A 276 14.52 0.84 -0.62
N ASP A 277 14.02 2.07 -0.77
CA ASP A 277 14.44 3.19 0.07
C ASP A 277 13.67 3.16 1.40
N HIS A 278 14.31 2.54 2.39
CA HIS A 278 13.84 2.46 3.77
C HIS A 278 14.40 3.58 4.66
N THR A 279 15.05 4.60 4.07
CA THR A 279 15.54 5.80 4.77
C THR A 279 14.47 6.88 4.92
N ILE A 280 13.40 6.80 4.13
CA ILE A 280 12.25 7.71 4.20
C ILE A 280 11.51 7.61 5.54
N GLU A 281 10.80 8.69 5.90
CA GLU A 281 10.02 8.80 7.12
C GLU A 281 8.54 9.13 6.80
N PRO A 282 7.70 8.11 6.50
CA PRO A 282 6.31 8.31 6.12
C PRO A 282 5.44 8.60 7.34
N THR A 283 4.32 9.28 7.12
CA THR A 283 3.30 9.50 8.17
C THR A 283 2.19 8.45 8.19
N ASP A 284 2.09 7.64 7.12
CA ASP A 284 1.08 6.59 7.01
C ASP A 284 1.40 5.41 7.93
N LYS A 285 0.41 4.95 8.72
CA LYS A 285 0.63 3.92 9.74
C LYS A 285 1.05 2.58 9.16
N VAL A 286 0.52 2.21 7.99
CA VAL A 286 0.87 0.94 7.33
C VAL A 286 2.31 1.00 6.82
N LEU A 287 2.69 2.13 6.19
CA LEU A 287 4.07 2.34 5.73
C LEU A 287 5.07 2.41 6.89
N VAL A 288 4.72 3.05 8.01
CA VAL A 288 5.56 3.09 9.22
C VAL A 288 5.84 1.69 9.75
N ASN A 289 4.81 0.84 9.82
CA ASN A 289 4.98 -0.55 10.26
C ASN A 289 5.86 -1.35 9.30
N TYR A 290 5.64 -1.20 8.00
CA TYR A 290 6.44 -1.87 6.98
C TYR A 290 7.91 -1.45 7.05
N ILE A 291 8.21 -0.15 7.15
CA ILE A 291 9.58 0.35 7.24
C ILE A 291 10.30 -0.18 8.47
N ARG A 292 9.62 -0.25 9.62
CA ARG A 292 10.22 -0.83 10.82
C ARG A 292 10.67 -2.28 10.58
N TRP A 293 9.81 -3.08 9.96
CA TRP A 293 10.15 -4.45 9.57
C TRP A 293 11.31 -4.47 8.56
N ARG A 294 11.25 -3.65 7.51
CA ARG A 294 12.26 -3.61 6.45
C ARG A 294 13.65 -3.22 6.96
N ARG A 295 13.73 -2.25 7.88
CA ARG A 295 14.96 -1.85 8.57
C ARG A 295 15.55 -3.00 9.38
N ALA A 296 14.72 -3.77 10.09
CA ALA A 296 15.17 -4.96 10.81
C ALA A 296 15.74 -6.02 9.86
N VAL A 297 15.08 -6.25 8.72
CA VAL A 297 15.57 -7.16 7.67
C VAL A 297 16.90 -6.67 7.08
N ALA A 298 17.06 -5.38 6.84
CA ALA A 298 18.31 -4.81 6.30
C ALA A 298 19.48 -5.01 7.27
N VAL A 299 19.27 -4.76 8.57
CA VAL A 299 20.28 -5.00 9.62
C VAL A 299 20.64 -6.48 9.69
N ALA A 300 19.64 -7.37 9.71
CA ALA A 300 19.88 -8.81 9.76
C ALA A 300 20.63 -9.32 8.51
N ALA A 301 20.29 -8.81 7.32
CA ALA A 301 20.98 -9.18 6.09
C ALA A 301 22.46 -8.75 6.09
N ALA A 302 22.77 -7.55 6.59
CA ALA A 302 24.15 -7.09 6.72
C ALA A 302 24.99 -8.02 7.60
N THR A 303 24.42 -8.49 8.73
CA THR A 303 25.12 -9.43 9.64
C THR A 303 25.32 -10.85 9.08
N LEU A 304 24.68 -11.21 7.97
CA LEU A 304 24.86 -12.50 7.31
C LEU A 304 25.95 -12.49 6.23
N VAL A 305 26.38 -11.30 5.81
CA VAL A 305 27.38 -11.11 4.75
C VAL A 305 28.79 -10.94 5.34
N ASP A 306 28.88 -10.55 6.62
CA ASP A 306 30.11 -10.52 7.44
C ASP A 306 30.47 -11.90 8.03
#